data_AF-A0A2J8PDP0-F1
#
_entry.id   AF-A0A2J8PDP0-F1
#
_cell.length_a   1.000
_cell.length_b   1.000
_cell.length_c   1.000
_cell.angle_alpha   90.00
_cell.angle_beta   90.00
_cell.angle_gamma   90.00
#
_symmetry.space_group_name_H-M   'P 1'
#
loop_
_entity.id
_entity.type
_entity.pdbx_description
1 polymer ?
#
loop_
_entity_poly.entity_id
_entity_poly.type
_entity_poly.pdbx_seq_one_letter_code
_entity_poly.pdbx_strand_id
1 'polypeptide(L)'
;LQTLNACCAVYGQKELKDFLPSLWASIRREVFQTASERVEAEGLAALHSLTACLSRSVLRADAEDLLDSFLSNILQDCRHHLCEPDMKLVWPSAKLLQAAAGASARACDSVTSNVLPLLLEQFHKHSQYPLKHYRAASGGQSLKCSWVS
;
A
#
# COMPACT_ATOMS: atom_id res chain seq x y z
N LEU A 1 -13.48 -11.99 4.94
CA LEU A 1 -12.49 -11.09 5.59
C LEU A 1 -12.52 -11.19 7.12
N GLN A 2 -13.67 -11.02 7.78
CA GLN A 2 -13.78 -11.08 9.25
C GLN A 2 -13.23 -12.37 9.89
N THR A 3 -13.52 -13.54 9.31
CA THR A 3 -12.97 -14.82 9.81
C THR A 3 -11.44 -14.88 9.67
N LEU A 4 -10.90 -14.34 8.58
CA LEU A 4 -9.44 -14.30 8.35
C LEU A 4 -8.75 -13.44 9.41
N ASN A 5 -9.34 -12.28 9.76
CA ASN A 5 -8.87 -11.43 10.87
C ASN A 5 -8.80 -12.21 12.19
N ALA A 6 -9.88 -12.93 12.53
CA ALA A 6 -9.91 -13.75 13.74
C ALA A 6 -8.86 -14.88 13.71
N CYS A 7 -8.68 -15.53 12.56
CA CYS A 7 -7.69 -16.58 12.38
C CYS A 7 -6.24 -16.08 12.52
N CYS A 8 -5.93 -14.88 12.04
CA CYS A 8 -4.57 -14.29 12.14
C CYS A 8 -4.14 -13.99 13.60
N ALA A 9 -5.06 -14.04 14.56
CA ALA A 9 -4.73 -13.96 15.98
C ALA A 9 -4.17 -15.28 16.54
N VAL A 10 -4.46 -16.42 15.88
CA VAL A 10 -4.17 -17.77 16.40
C VAL A 10 -3.19 -18.53 15.49
N TYR A 11 -3.21 -18.26 14.18
CA TYR A 11 -2.30 -18.88 13.22
C TYR A 11 -0.88 -18.34 13.34
N GLY A 12 0.07 -19.20 13.00
CA GLY A 12 1.47 -18.86 12.87
C GLY A 12 1.89 -18.76 11.41
N GLN A 13 3.19 -18.52 11.22
CA GLN A 13 3.81 -18.37 9.92
C GLN A 13 3.73 -19.65 9.05
N LYS A 14 3.77 -20.83 9.67
CA LYS A 14 3.83 -22.11 8.94
C LYS A 14 2.51 -22.45 8.25
N GLU A 15 1.41 -22.16 8.93
CA GLU A 15 0.05 -22.44 8.48
C GLU A 15 -0.36 -21.51 7.33
N LEU A 16 0.20 -20.29 7.31
CA LEU A 16 -0.14 -19.27 6.31
C LEU A 16 0.73 -19.34 5.05
N LYS A 17 1.97 -19.85 5.15
CA LYS A 17 3.00 -19.79 4.09
C LYS A 17 2.46 -20.12 2.69
N ASP A 18 1.82 -21.27 2.54
CA ASP A 18 1.40 -21.78 1.23
C ASP A 18 0.21 -21.01 0.65
N PHE A 19 -0.52 -20.26 1.49
CA PHE A 19 -1.70 -19.51 1.10
C PHE A 19 -1.45 -18.01 0.94
N LEU A 20 -0.30 -17.48 1.40
CA LEU A 20 0.02 -16.06 1.37
C LEU A 20 -0.18 -15.39 -0.01
N PRO A 21 0.31 -15.97 -1.13
CA PRO A 21 0.11 -15.36 -2.45
C PRO A 21 -1.37 -15.26 -2.84
N SER A 22 -2.15 -16.31 -2.58
CA SER A 22 -3.58 -16.38 -2.89
C SER A 22 -4.42 -15.46 -2.01
N LEU A 23 -4.06 -15.35 -0.72
CA LEU A 23 -4.68 -14.43 0.23
C LEU A 23 -4.43 -12.98 -0.18
N TRP A 24 -3.18 -12.63 -0.50
CA TRP A 24 -2.83 -11.31 -1.01
C TRP A 24 -3.60 -10.95 -2.27
N ALA A 25 -3.59 -11.83 -3.28
CA ALA A 25 -4.28 -11.59 -4.54
C ALA A 25 -5.79 -11.36 -4.33
N SER A 26 -6.40 -12.07 -3.38
CA SER A 26 -7.82 -11.92 -3.07
C SER A 26 -8.13 -10.63 -2.31
N ILE A 27 -7.36 -10.29 -1.28
CA ILE A 27 -7.50 -9.03 -0.54
C ILE A 27 -7.29 -7.82 -1.46
N ARG A 28 -6.21 -7.86 -2.26
CA ARG A 28 -5.93 -6.83 -3.26
C ARG A 28 -7.12 -6.66 -4.18
N ARG A 29 -7.59 -7.74 -4.82
CA ARG A 29 -8.74 -7.67 -5.73
C ARG A 29 -9.97 -7.04 -5.06
N GLU A 30 -10.29 -7.45 -3.84
CA GLU A 30 -11.44 -6.90 -3.10
C GLU A 30 -11.31 -5.40 -2.84
N VAL A 31 -10.15 -4.93 -2.35
CA VAL A 31 -9.89 -3.50 -2.09
C VAL A 31 -9.96 -2.65 -3.37
N PHE A 32 -9.50 -3.20 -4.50
CA PHE A 32 -9.54 -2.49 -5.78
C PHE A 32 -10.94 -2.44 -6.43
N GLN A 33 -11.78 -3.44 -6.20
CA GLN A 33 -13.03 -3.61 -6.93
C GLN A 33 -14.28 -3.28 -6.11
N THR A 34 -14.18 -3.26 -4.78
CA THR A 34 -15.34 -3.02 -3.92
C THR A 34 -15.81 -1.57 -4.00
N ALA A 35 -17.14 -1.38 -4.04
CA ALA A 35 -17.79 -0.09 -3.80
C ALA A 35 -18.21 0.08 -2.33
N SER A 36 -18.07 -0.97 -1.50
CA SER A 36 -18.43 -0.95 -0.09
C SER A 36 -17.22 -0.59 0.77
N GLU A 37 -17.28 0.57 1.43
CA GLU A 37 -16.26 1.03 2.39
C GLU A 37 -16.03 0.02 3.52
N ARG A 38 -17.08 -0.69 3.95
CA ARG A 38 -16.97 -1.74 4.98
C ARG A 38 -16.11 -2.89 4.49
N VAL A 39 -16.31 -3.35 3.26
CA VAL A 39 -15.52 -4.44 2.67
C VAL A 39 -14.07 -3.99 2.49
N GLU A 40 -13.86 -2.75 2.04
CA GLU A 40 -12.53 -2.15 1.92
C GLU A 40 -11.81 -2.16 3.28
N ALA A 41 -12.46 -1.64 4.33
CA ALA A 41 -11.90 -1.57 5.68
C ALA A 41 -11.54 -2.96 6.24
N GLU A 42 -12.41 -3.95 6.06
CA GLU A 42 -12.13 -5.33 6.48
C GLU A 42 -10.98 -5.96 5.68
N GLY A 43 -10.82 -5.58 4.42
CA GLY A 43 -9.72 -6.03 3.56
C GLY A 43 -8.38 -5.47 4.01
N LEU A 44 -8.35 -4.17 4.32
CA LEU A 44 -7.19 -3.50 4.91
C LEU A 44 -6.84 -4.07 6.29
N ALA A 45 -7.85 -4.33 7.13
CA ALA A 45 -7.65 -4.97 8.44
C ALA A 45 -7.08 -6.40 8.30
N ALA A 46 -7.53 -7.16 7.29
CA ALA A 46 -7.00 -8.48 6.98
C ALA A 46 -5.53 -8.43 6.56
N LEU A 47 -5.17 -7.48 5.70
CA LEU A 47 -3.77 -7.27 5.31
C LEU A 47 -2.90 -6.90 6.51
N HIS A 48 -3.38 -5.98 7.34
CA HIS A 48 -2.68 -5.59 8.56
C HIS A 48 -2.47 -6.79 9.49
N SER A 49 -3.52 -7.57 9.75
CA SER A 49 -3.47 -8.73 10.66
C SER A 49 -2.53 -9.82 10.14
N LEU A 50 -2.55 -10.08 8.83
CA LEU A 50 -1.61 -11.00 8.17
C LEU A 50 -0.16 -10.52 8.33
N THR A 51 0.10 -9.26 8.01
CA THR A 51 1.45 -8.68 8.11
C THR A 51 1.95 -8.68 9.55
N ALA A 52 1.07 -8.36 10.52
CA ALA A 52 1.38 -8.41 11.93
C ALA A 52 1.70 -9.85 12.37
N CYS A 53 0.94 -10.84 11.89
CA CYS A 53 1.20 -12.26 12.14
C CYS A 53 2.58 -12.69 11.65
N LEU A 54 2.95 -12.29 10.43
CA LEU A 54 4.29 -12.58 9.87
C LEU A 54 5.41 -11.81 10.57
N SER A 55 5.13 -10.65 11.16
CA SER A 55 6.14 -9.87 11.88
C SER A 55 6.47 -10.41 13.29
N ARG A 56 5.54 -11.17 13.89
CA ARG A 56 5.69 -11.72 15.24
C ARG A 56 6.49 -13.02 15.27
N SER A 57 6.71 -13.65 14.13
CA SER A 57 7.48 -14.89 14.11
C SER A 57 8.94 -14.59 14.44
N VAL A 58 9.43 -15.29 15.47
CA VAL A 58 10.82 -15.19 15.90
C VAL A 58 11.70 -15.76 14.80
N LEU A 59 12.45 -14.90 14.13
CA LEU A 59 13.51 -15.29 13.19
C LEU A 59 14.56 -16.10 13.96
N ARG A 60 14.42 -17.43 13.93
CA ARG A 60 15.57 -18.31 14.19
C ARG A 60 16.54 -18.13 13.01
N ALA A 61 17.84 -18.22 13.25
CA ALA A 61 18.87 -17.96 12.24
C ALA A 61 18.68 -18.75 10.93
N ASP A 62 17.99 -19.89 10.99
CA ASP A 62 17.76 -20.80 9.85
C ASP A 62 16.32 -20.73 9.29
N ALA A 63 15.47 -19.85 9.81
CA ALA A 63 14.08 -19.72 9.37
C ALA A 63 13.95 -18.73 8.22
N GLU A 64 13.28 -19.15 7.14
CA GLU A 64 12.90 -18.26 6.05
C GLU A 64 12.04 -17.12 6.57
N ASP A 65 12.43 -15.90 6.24
CA ASP A 65 11.71 -14.71 6.61
C ASP A 65 10.57 -14.41 5.61
N LEU A 66 9.38 -14.90 5.95
CA LEU A 66 8.20 -14.70 5.11
C LEU A 66 7.67 -13.26 5.13
N LEU A 67 8.07 -12.42 6.10
CA LEU A 67 7.65 -11.02 6.11
C LEU A 67 8.27 -10.28 4.92
N ASP A 68 9.58 -10.36 4.74
CA ASP A 68 10.28 -9.64 3.67
C ASP A 68 9.79 -10.08 2.28
N SER A 69 9.65 -11.39 2.04
CA SER A 69 9.17 -11.89 0.74
C SER A 69 7.72 -11.47 0.47
N PHE A 70 6.86 -11.49 1.49
CA PHE A 70 5.48 -11.03 1.39
C PHE A 70 5.39 -9.51 1.10
N LEU A 71 6.15 -8.69 1.83
CA LEU A 71 6.18 -7.24 1.61
C LEU A 71 6.76 -6.88 0.24
N SER A 72 7.79 -7.59 -0.23
CA SER A 72 8.35 -7.40 -1.56
C SER A 72 7.29 -7.63 -2.65
N ASN A 73 6.47 -8.68 -2.52
CA ASN A 73 5.39 -8.95 -3.47
C ASN A 73 4.34 -7.83 -3.48
N ILE A 74 3.95 -7.32 -2.30
CA ILE A 74 3.01 -6.20 -2.20
C ILE A 74 3.58 -4.95 -2.85
N LEU A 75 4.83 -4.61 -2.54
CA LEU A 75 5.53 -3.45 -3.08
C LEU A 75 5.63 -3.53 -4.61
N GLN A 76 5.97 -4.70 -5.15
CA GLN A 76 6.06 -4.90 -6.59
C GLN A 76 4.71 -4.70 -7.29
N ASP A 77 3.64 -5.31 -6.76
CA ASP A 77 2.29 -5.17 -7.32
C ASP A 77 1.79 -3.72 -7.26
N CYS A 78 2.10 -2.99 -6.18
CA CYS A 78 1.65 -1.61 -6.00
C CYS A 78 2.51 -0.59 -6.77
N ARG A 79 3.78 -0.89 -7.04
CA ARG A 79 4.73 0.03 -7.69
C ARG A 79 4.24 0.51 -9.04
N HIS A 80 3.66 -0.37 -9.86
CA HIS A 80 3.13 0.00 -11.17
C HIS A 80 2.00 1.03 -11.05
N HIS A 81 1.04 0.81 -10.14
CA HIS A 81 -0.04 1.75 -9.90
C HIS A 81 0.42 3.09 -9.34
N LEU A 82 1.46 3.11 -8.50
CA LEU A 82 2.02 4.35 -7.94
C LEU A 82 2.74 5.22 -8.98
N CYS A 83 3.26 4.59 -10.05
CA CYS A 83 4.02 5.27 -11.09
C CYS A 83 3.18 5.60 -12.33
N GLU A 84 1.96 5.10 -12.42
CA GLU A 84 1.05 5.38 -13.53
C GLU A 84 0.53 6.83 -13.47
N PRO A 85 0.38 7.51 -14.61
CA PRO A 85 -0.16 8.87 -14.66
C PRO A 85 -1.68 8.91 -14.40
N ASP A 86 -2.40 7.80 -14.62
CA ASP A 86 -3.83 7.69 -14.30
C ASP A 86 -3.97 7.36 -12.80
N MET A 87 -4.15 8.39 -11.98
CA MET A 87 -4.15 8.34 -10.51
C MET A 87 -5.26 7.46 -9.89
N LYS A 88 -6.10 6.79 -10.68
CA LYS A 88 -7.23 5.96 -10.20
C LYS A 88 -6.79 4.85 -9.25
N LEU A 89 -5.63 4.25 -9.51
CA LEU A 89 -5.15 3.09 -8.76
C LEU A 89 -4.11 3.46 -7.68
N VAL A 90 -3.66 4.72 -7.66
CA VAL A 90 -2.71 5.24 -6.67
C VAL A 90 -3.28 5.15 -5.27
N TRP A 91 -4.51 5.63 -5.06
CA TRP A 91 -5.12 5.67 -3.73
C TRP A 91 -5.37 4.29 -3.09
N PRO A 92 -6.02 3.31 -3.77
CA PRO A 92 -6.19 1.98 -3.19
C PRO A 92 -4.84 1.29 -2.94
N SER A 93 -3.85 1.48 -3.82
CA SER A 93 -2.49 0.95 -3.60
C SER A 93 -1.81 1.57 -2.37
N ALA A 94 -1.94 2.89 -2.19
CA ALA A 94 -1.41 3.59 -1.04
C ALA A 94 -2.06 3.12 0.27
N LYS A 95 -3.38 2.90 0.29
CA LYS A 95 -4.09 2.36 1.47
C LYS A 95 -3.60 0.95 1.83
N LEU A 96 -3.38 0.07 0.84
CA LEU A 96 -2.82 -1.26 1.07
C LEU A 96 -1.41 -1.19 1.67
N LEU A 97 -0.55 -0.35 1.10
CA LEU A 97 0.81 -0.13 1.60
C LEU A 97 0.82 0.44 3.02
N GLN A 98 -0.06 1.40 3.32
CA GLN A 98 -0.24 1.95 4.66
C GLN A 98 -0.73 0.89 5.67
N ALA A 99 -1.68 0.05 5.28
CA ALA A 99 -2.19 -1.02 6.14
C ALA A 99 -1.10 -2.05 6.47
N ALA A 100 -0.29 -2.44 5.49
CA ALA A 100 0.87 -3.34 5.69
C ALA A 100 1.96 -2.68 6.55
N ALA A 101 2.32 -1.42 6.25
CA ALA A 101 3.31 -0.65 7.02
C ALA A 101 2.89 -0.49 8.49
N GLY A 102 1.61 -0.21 8.74
CA GLY A 102 1.07 -0.02 10.09
C GLY A 102 1.05 -1.26 10.97
N ALA A 103 1.33 -2.45 10.41
CA ALA A 103 1.24 -3.71 11.13
C ALA A 103 2.41 -3.98 12.09
N SER A 104 3.59 -3.42 11.83
CA SER A 104 4.76 -3.51 12.71
C SER A 104 5.82 -2.47 12.34
N ALA A 105 6.72 -2.15 13.27
CA ALA A 105 7.85 -1.26 12.99
C ALA A 105 8.73 -1.77 11.84
N ARG A 106 8.96 -3.09 11.79
CA ARG A 106 9.75 -3.75 10.73
C ARG A 106 9.09 -3.63 9.36
N ALA A 107 7.78 -3.86 9.27
CA ALA A 107 7.04 -3.69 8.04
C ALA A 107 7.01 -2.22 7.59
N CYS A 108 6.85 -1.29 8.53
CA CYS A 108 6.88 0.14 8.26
C CYS A 108 8.22 0.57 7.65
N ASP A 109 9.34 0.17 8.24
CA ASP A 109 10.68 0.50 7.76
C ASP A 109 10.92 -0.02 6.33
N SER A 110 10.56 -1.28 6.07
CA SER A 110 10.67 -1.88 4.74
C SER A 110 9.80 -1.17 3.70
N VAL A 111 8.52 -0.91 4.02
CA VAL A 111 7.60 -0.24 3.09
C VAL A 111 8.04 1.20 2.83
N THR A 112 8.33 1.98 3.87
CA THR A 112 8.68 3.41 3.71
C THR A 112 9.99 3.60 2.98
N SER A 113 11.01 2.77 3.24
CA SER A 113 12.29 2.81 2.53
C SER A 113 12.16 2.58 1.03
N ASN A 114 11.16 1.79 0.60
CA ASN A 114 10.90 1.52 -0.83
C ASN A 114 9.93 2.52 -1.47
N VAL A 115 8.90 2.96 -0.73
CA VAL A 115 7.81 3.79 -1.28
C VAL A 115 8.15 5.28 -1.27
N LEU A 116 8.84 5.77 -0.24
CA LEU A 116 9.10 7.20 -0.11
C LEU A 116 9.94 7.78 -1.27
N PRO A 117 11.02 7.13 -1.75
CA PRO A 117 11.75 7.60 -2.93
C PRO A 117 10.88 7.69 -4.18
N LEU A 118 9.99 6.71 -4.39
CA LEU A 118 9.07 6.69 -5.53
C LEU A 118 8.08 7.86 -5.46
N LEU A 119 7.48 8.10 -4.29
CA LEU A 119 6.54 9.21 -4.12
C LEU A 119 7.21 10.58 -4.30
N LEU A 120 8.44 10.75 -3.82
CA LEU A 120 9.22 11.98 -4.04
C LEU A 120 9.54 12.18 -5.52
N GLU A 121 9.90 11.12 -6.24
CA GLU A 121 10.14 11.19 -7.68
C GLU A 121 8.87 11.59 -8.45
N GLN A 122 7.73 10.98 -8.11
CA GLN A 122 6.44 11.29 -8.72
C GLN A 122 5.97 12.72 -8.38
N PHE A 123 6.16 13.16 -7.14
CA PHE A 123 5.87 14.53 -6.73
C PHE A 123 6.66 15.55 -7.56
N HIS A 124 7.97 15.33 -7.74
CA HIS A 124 8.79 16.21 -8.57
C HIS A 124 8.36 16.17 -10.04
N LYS A 125 8.11 14.99 -10.61
CA LYS A 125 7.60 14.82 -11.98
C LYS A 125 6.28 15.56 -12.19
N HIS A 126 5.36 15.51 -11.22
CA HIS A 126 4.06 16.15 -11.33
C HIS A 126 4.12 17.67 -11.10
N SER A 127 5.01 18.14 -10.22
CA SER A 127 5.27 19.59 -10.04
C SER A 127 5.84 20.24 -11.30
N GLN A 128 6.51 19.43 -12.13
CA GLN A 128 7.12 19.84 -13.40
C GLN A 128 6.14 19.81 -14.58
N TYR A 129 4.87 19.40 -14.42
CA TYR A 129 3.82 19.74 -15.39
C TYR A 129 3.60 21.24 -15.29
N PRO A 130 4.22 22.04 -16.17
CA PRO A 130 4.20 23.45 -15.94
C PRO A 130 2.83 23.94 -16.40
N LEU A 131 2.44 25.07 -15.83
CA LEU A 131 1.46 26.03 -16.34
C LEU A 131 1.81 26.52 -17.77
N LYS A 132 2.26 25.64 -18.68
CA LYS A 132 2.55 25.95 -20.09
C LYS A 132 1.28 26.31 -20.86
N HIS A 133 0.09 25.98 -20.35
CA HIS A 133 -1.17 26.44 -20.94
C HIS A 133 -1.74 27.74 -20.35
N TYR A 134 -1.17 28.30 -19.28
CA TYR A 134 -1.69 29.56 -18.68
C TYR A 134 -0.83 30.80 -18.98
N ARG A 135 0.30 30.67 -19.69
CA ARG A 135 1.13 31.83 -20.07
C ARG A 135 0.75 32.49 -21.40
N ALA A 136 -0.31 32.05 -22.07
CA ALA A 136 -0.82 32.68 -23.30
C ALA A 136 -2.05 33.58 -23.11
N ALA A 137 -2.66 33.58 -21.93
CA ALA A 137 -3.75 34.50 -21.57
C ALA A 137 -3.70 34.64 -20.04
N SER A 138 -3.52 35.78 -19.40
CA SER A 138 -3.61 37.18 -19.80
C SER A 138 -2.99 37.98 -18.65
N GLY A 139 -2.71 39.28 -18.86
CA GLY A 139 -2.38 40.18 -17.76
C GLY A 139 -3.37 40.05 -16.59
N GLY A 140 -2.83 40.14 -15.37
CA GLY A 140 -3.59 40.39 -14.15
C GLY A 140 -4.55 39.29 -13.69
N GLN A 141 -4.11 38.45 -12.76
CA GLN A 141 -4.64 38.37 -11.38
C GLN A 141 -4.21 37.07 -10.72
N SER A 142 -3.71 37.22 -9.50
CA SER A 142 -3.37 36.16 -8.57
C SER A 142 -4.61 35.34 -8.21
N LEU A 143 -4.59 34.03 -8.47
CA LEU A 143 -5.52 33.09 -7.84
C LEU A 143 -4.76 31.90 -7.24
N LYS A 144 -5.00 31.74 -5.93
CA LYS A 144 -4.39 30.81 -4.99
C LYS A 144 -4.68 29.36 -5.37
N CYS A 145 -3.69 28.49 -5.26
CA CYS A 145 -3.88 27.05 -5.19
C CYS A 145 -4.55 26.71 -3.84
N SER A 146 -5.87 26.53 -3.84
CA SER A 146 -6.59 25.92 -2.71
C SER A 146 -6.51 24.41 -2.84
N TRP A 147 -5.57 23.81 -2.13
CA TRP A 147 -5.61 22.40 -1.75
C TRP A 147 -5.30 22.27 -0.26
N VAL A 148 -6.11 22.92 0.58
CA VAL A 148 -6.38 22.50 1.97
C VAL A 148 -7.75 23.06 2.36
N SER A 149 -8.74 22.16 2.46
CA SER A 149 -9.85 22.10 3.44
C SER A 149 -11.01 21.28 2.87
#